data_AF-A0A1X3GQH8-F1
#
_entry.id   AF-A0A1X3GQH8-F1
#
_cell.length_a   1.000
_cell.length_b   1.000
_cell.length_c   1.000
_cell.angle_alpha   90.00
_cell.angle_beta   90.00
_cell.angle_gamma   90.00
#
_symmetry.space_group_name_H-M   'P 1'
#
loop_
_entity.id
_entity.type
_entity.pdbx_description
1 polymer ?
#
loop_
_entity_poly.entity_id
_entity_poly.type
_entity_poly.pdbx_seq_one_letter_code
_entity_poly.pdbx_strand_id
1 'polypeptide(L)'
;MFRKLSKAERIDLAKSKIARVLDHFLYVLELHSNNSFVVYSNTLTSQIPQSYAANAFEVFQRSMHQIEIVRLCALWDSADSDKENIPTVIELIDDEEILDLLAHETRKYWGDSSSRILNTSDDPEIAAMVQEAVNRSNREFGNEQAAKAKIELQGSISHAREIINSARLASIMNIRDKHLAHSLSTTRREKRGPVQPMRYGDETQILEASIPIVERLYCWVAGKSFSIADSQKINRDNATALWTGCKFIVAR
;
A
#
# COMPACT_ATOMS: atom_id res chain seq x y z
N MET A 1 -8.16 -19.93 -6.91
CA MET A 1 -7.71 -20.53 -5.63
C MET A 1 -8.75 -20.34 -4.53
N PHE A 2 -9.27 -19.11 -4.36
CA PHE A 2 -10.18 -18.72 -3.27
C PHE A 2 -11.64 -19.18 -3.40
N ARG A 3 -12.06 -19.73 -4.54
CA ARG A 3 -13.45 -20.18 -4.79
C ARG A 3 -13.94 -21.32 -3.88
N LYS A 4 -13.02 -21.99 -3.17
CA LYS A 4 -13.37 -23.05 -2.21
C LYS A 4 -13.74 -22.51 -0.83
N LEU A 5 -13.39 -21.25 -0.54
CA LEU A 5 -13.73 -20.58 0.71
C LEU A 5 -15.15 -19.99 0.58
N SER A 6 -15.89 -20.01 1.67
CA SER A 6 -17.11 -19.22 1.82
C SER A 6 -16.81 -17.72 1.73
N LYS A 7 -17.84 -16.91 1.49
CA LYS A 7 -17.69 -15.45 1.41
C LYS A 7 -17.24 -14.85 2.74
N ALA A 8 -17.74 -15.36 3.86
CA ALA A 8 -17.30 -14.95 5.19
C ALA A 8 -15.81 -15.23 5.41
N GLU A 9 -15.36 -16.45 5.10
CA GLU A 9 -13.93 -16.81 5.20
C GLU A 9 -13.04 -15.94 4.31
N ARG A 10 -13.51 -15.59 3.10
CA ARG A 10 -12.79 -14.66 2.21
C ARG A 10 -12.67 -13.27 2.83
N ILE A 11 -13.74 -12.74 3.42
CA ILE A 11 -13.74 -11.43 4.08
C ILE A 11 -12.79 -11.43 5.28
N ASP A 12 -12.87 -12.44 6.15
CA ASP A 12 -12.01 -12.54 7.32
C ASP A 12 -10.54 -12.65 6.93
N LEU A 13 -10.23 -13.45 5.91
CA LEU A 13 -8.88 -13.57 5.38
C LEU A 13 -8.40 -12.26 4.74
N ALA A 14 -9.26 -11.54 4.01
CA ALA A 14 -8.94 -10.25 3.42
C ALA A 14 -8.63 -9.21 4.50
N LYS A 15 -9.44 -9.14 5.56
CA LYS A 15 -9.25 -8.29 6.74
C LYS A 15 -7.92 -8.58 7.44
N SER A 16 -7.59 -9.85 7.64
CA SER A 16 -6.30 -10.24 8.23
C SER A 16 -5.12 -9.85 7.33
N LYS A 17 -5.21 -10.11 6.03
CA LYS A 17 -4.10 -9.88 5.10
C LYS A 17 -3.87 -8.40 4.83
N ILE A 18 -4.92 -7.57 4.71
CA ILE A 18 -4.73 -6.15 4.39
C ILE A 18 -3.98 -5.40 5.50
N ALA A 19 -4.12 -5.81 6.77
CA ALA A 19 -3.33 -5.25 7.85
C ALA A 19 -1.83 -5.54 7.66
N ARG A 20 -1.48 -6.76 7.24
CA ARG A 20 -0.10 -7.17 6.98
C ARG A 20 0.45 -6.53 5.71
N VAL A 21 -0.38 -6.39 4.68
CA VAL A 21 -0.04 -5.64 3.45
C VAL A 21 0.32 -4.20 3.80
N LEU A 22 -0.44 -3.54 4.69
CA LEU A 22 -0.11 -2.20 5.14
C LEU A 22 1.27 -2.17 5.83
N ASP A 23 1.55 -3.09 6.76
CA ASP A 23 2.87 -3.18 7.42
C ASP A 23 4.02 -3.30 6.39
N HIS A 24 3.88 -4.22 5.42
CA HIS A 24 4.87 -4.41 4.36
C HIS A 24 4.99 -3.19 3.45
N PHE A 25 3.88 -2.51 3.17
CA PHE A 25 3.85 -1.30 2.35
C PHE A 25 4.57 -0.13 3.04
N LEU A 26 4.32 0.06 4.33
CA LEU A 26 4.98 1.09 5.14
C LEU A 26 6.50 0.87 5.19
N TYR A 27 6.95 -0.38 5.28
CA TYR A 27 8.37 -0.71 5.19
C TYR A 27 8.98 -0.31 3.83
N VAL A 28 8.26 -0.51 2.72
CA VAL A 28 8.75 -0.06 1.40
C VAL A 28 8.82 1.47 1.33
N LEU A 29 7.86 2.19 1.91
CA LEU A 29 7.92 3.67 1.97
C LEU A 29 9.09 4.19 2.79
N GLU A 30 9.46 3.49 3.87
CA GLU A 30 10.64 3.82 4.67
C GLU A 30 11.94 3.62 3.86
N LEU A 31 12.07 2.48 3.18
CA LEU A 31 13.19 2.22 2.25
C LEU A 31 13.27 3.30 1.17
N HIS A 32 12.13 3.61 0.54
CA HIS A 32 12.03 4.62 -0.50
C HIS A 32 12.46 6.01 -0.01
N SER A 33 12.04 6.39 1.20
CA SER A 33 12.42 7.67 1.81
C SER A 33 13.94 7.76 2.01
N ASN A 34 14.59 6.67 2.44
CA ASN A 34 16.04 6.60 2.53
C ASN A 34 16.71 6.67 1.14
N ASN A 35 16.17 5.95 0.16
CA ASN A 35 16.73 5.90 -1.19
C ASN A 35 16.61 7.23 -1.95
N SER A 36 15.69 8.11 -1.57
CA SER A 36 15.67 9.49 -2.05
C SER A 36 16.99 10.24 -1.78
N PHE A 37 17.70 9.88 -0.70
CA PHE A 37 19.02 10.41 -0.37
C PHE A 37 20.15 9.51 -0.87
N VAL A 38 20.05 8.20 -0.60
CA VAL A 38 21.14 7.24 -0.86
C VAL A 38 21.35 7.01 -2.35
N VAL A 39 20.27 6.88 -3.13
CA VAL A 39 20.33 6.49 -4.55
C VAL A 39 20.11 7.69 -5.46
N TYR A 40 19.13 8.53 -5.11
CA TYR A 40 18.62 9.60 -5.98
C TYR A 40 19.17 10.99 -5.66
N SER A 41 20.12 11.11 -4.73
CA SER A 41 20.78 12.39 -4.42
C SER A 41 22.30 12.26 -4.39
N ASN A 42 22.98 13.40 -4.42
CA ASN A 42 24.42 13.50 -4.23
C ASN A 42 24.84 13.73 -2.76
N THR A 43 23.90 13.65 -1.82
CA THR A 43 24.13 14.00 -0.39
C THR A 43 25.28 13.21 0.22
N LEU A 44 25.39 11.92 -0.11
CA LEU A 44 26.42 11.03 0.42
C LEU A 44 27.61 10.88 -0.52
N THR A 45 27.37 10.76 -1.83
CA THR A 45 28.45 10.61 -2.83
C THR A 45 29.40 11.80 -2.84
N SER A 46 28.91 13.02 -2.58
CA SER A 46 29.76 14.22 -2.47
C SER A 46 30.74 14.20 -1.29
N GLN A 47 30.53 13.32 -0.31
CA GLN A 47 31.40 13.18 0.87
C GLN A 47 32.51 12.13 0.68
N ILE A 48 32.45 11.33 -0.38
CA ILE A 48 33.33 10.17 -0.56
C ILE A 48 34.23 10.42 -1.79
N PRO A 49 35.53 10.74 -1.60
CA PRO A 49 36.45 10.90 -2.70
C PRO A 49 36.76 9.54 -3.35
N GLN A 50 37.34 9.58 -4.55
CA GLN A 50 37.83 8.39 -5.23
C GLN A 50 38.81 7.63 -4.32
N SER A 51 38.40 6.45 -3.87
CA SER A 51 39.08 5.67 -2.83
C SER A 51 38.52 4.24 -2.77
N TYR A 52 39.12 3.37 -1.95
CA TYR A 52 38.54 2.06 -1.65
C TYR A 52 37.14 2.18 -1.02
N ALA A 53 36.90 3.22 -0.23
CA ALA A 53 35.58 3.50 0.34
C ALA A 53 34.53 3.79 -0.73
N ALA A 54 34.90 4.43 -1.85
CA ALA A 54 33.98 4.67 -2.96
C ALA A 54 33.45 3.36 -3.58
N ASN A 55 34.31 2.35 -3.76
CA ASN A 55 33.88 1.05 -4.27
C ASN A 55 32.92 0.34 -3.30
N ALA A 56 33.21 0.38 -2.00
CA ALA A 56 32.32 -0.19 -0.98
C ALA A 56 30.97 0.55 -0.91
N PHE A 57 31.00 1.88 -1.08
CA PHE A 57 29.80 2.70 -1.08
C PHE A 57 28.90 2.43 -2.30
N GLU A 58 29.48 2.18 -3.48
CA GLU A 58 28.70 1.79 -4.67
C GLU A 58 27.91 0.50 -4.42
N VAL A 59 28.53 -0.50 -3.76
CA VAL A 59 27.85 -1.74 -3.38
C VAL A 59 26.70 -1.44 -2.41
N PHE A 60 26.93 -0.58 -1.40
CA PHE A 60 25.89 -0.15 -0.47
C PHE A 60 24.69 0.50 -1.19
N GLN A 61 24.94 1.48 -2.07
CA GLN A 61 23.88 2.16 -2.83
C GLN A 61 23.08 1.17 -3.68
N ARG A 62 23.77 0.27 -4.39
CA ARG A 62 23.13 -0.76 -5.21
C ARG A 62 22.29 -1.71 -4.36
N SER A 63 22.81 -2.18 -3.23
CA SER A 63 22.06 -3.05 -2.32
C SER A 63 20.80 -2.37 -1.76
N MET A 64 20.90 -1.08 -1.40
CA MET A 64 19.78 -0.29 -0.91
C MET A 64 18.68 -0.11 -1.97
N HIS A 65 19.03 0.13 -3.23
CA HIS A 65 18.05 0.19 -4.32
C HIS A 65 17.42 -1.18 -4.60
N GLN A 66 18.24 -2.23 -4.64
CA GLN A 66 17.79 -3.59 -4.97
C GLN A 66 16.83 -4.16 -3.94
N ILE A 67 17.03 -3.90 -2.64
CA ILE A 67 16.11 -4.38 -1.61
C ILE A 67 14.74 -3.71 -1.71
N GLU A 68 14.68 -2.42 -2.05
CA GLU A 68 13.40 -1.73 -2.32
C GLU A 68 12.67 -2.39 -3.48
N ILE A 69 13.36 -2.67 -4.59
CA ILE A 69 12.78 -3.37 -5.75
C ILE A 69 12.22 -4.74 -5.37
N VAL A 70 12.98 -5.54 -4.61
CA VAL A 70 12.54 -6.88 -4.17
C VAL A 70 11.28 -6.78 -3.32
N ARG A 71 11.24 -5.84 -2.37
CA ARG A 71 10.09 -5.65 -1.47
C ARG A 71 8.86 -5.11 -2.21
N LEU A 72 9.05 -4.17 -3.12
CA LEU A 72 7.98 -3.67 -3.98
C LEU A 72 7.42 -4.79 -4.88
N CYS A 73 8.28 -5.64 -5.45
CA CYS A 73 7.83 -6.80 -6.23
C CYS A 73 7.01 -7.77 -5.39
N ALA A 74 7.40 -8.02 -4.13
CA ALA A 74 6.67 -8.94 -3.25
C ALA A 74 5.23 -8.48 -2.98
N LEU A 75 4.99 -7.16 -2.87
CA LEU A 75 3.65 -6.56 -2.72
C LEU A 75 2.75 -6.78 -3.94
N TRP A 76 3.36 -7.01 -5.11
CA TRP A 76 2.69 -7.17 -6.40
C TRP A 76 2.84 -8.57 -7.01
N ASP A 77 3.40 -9.52 -6.26
CA ASP A 77 3.49 -10.92 -6.70
C ASP A 77 2.10 -11.50 -6.93
N SER A 78 2.01 -12.52 -7.78
CA SER A 78 0.74 -13.19 -8.08
C SER A 78 0.00 -13.61 -6.81
N ALA A 79 -1.31 -13.46 -6.83
CA ALA A 79 -2.17 -13.83 -5.71
C ALA A 79 -1.98 -15.29 -5.31
N ASP A 80 -1.96 -15.54 -4.00
CA ASP A 80 -1.80 -16.86 -3.42
C ASP A 80 -2.32 -16.84 -1.97
N SER A 81 -2.91 -17.93 -1.49
CA SER A 81 -3.48 -17.99 -0.14
C SER A 81 -2.47 -17.72 0.97
N ASP A 82 -1.20 -18.02 0.74
CA ASP A 82 -0.15 -17.88 1.76
C ASP A 82 0.53 -16.51 1.70
N LYS A 83 0.22 -15.68 0.68
CA LYS A 83 0.86 -14.38 0.49
C LYS A 83 0.10 -13.24 1.15
N GLU A 84 0.84 -12.29 1.69
CA GLU A 84 0.34 -11.04 2.27
C GLU A 84 0.65 -9.90 1.30
N ASN A 85 -0.07 -9.86 0.17
CA ASN A 85 0.19 -8.90 -0.91
C ASN A 85 -1.10 -8.34 -1.53
N ILE A 86 -0.98 -7.26 -2.31
CA ILE A 86 -2.13 -6.53 -2.87
C ILE A 86 -2.98 -7.45 -3.75
N PRO A 87 -2.43 -8.20 -4.73
CA PRO A 87 -3.25 -9.07 -5.57
C PRO A 87 -4.04 -10.13 -4.81
N THR A 88 -3.49 -10.65 -3.70
CA THR A 88 -4.22 -11.62 -2.86
C THR A 88 -5.44 -11.00 -2.20
N VAL A 89 -5.31 -9.79 -1.63
CA VAL A 89 -6.47 -9.07 -1.04
C VAL A 89 -7.52 -8.79 -2.12
N ILE A 90 -7.08 -8.33 -3.29
CA ILE A 90 -7.97 -8.09 -4.44
C ILE A 90 -8.75 -9.34 -4.82
N GLU A 91 -8.08 -10.48 -5.06
CA GLU A 91 -8.80 -11.73 -5.42
C GLU A 91 -9.76 -12.22 -4.32
N LEU A 92 -9.47 -11.92 -3.06
CA LEU A 92 -10.36 -12.28 -1.96
C LEU A 92 -11.66 -11.47 -1.98
N ILE A 93 -11.62 -10.21 -2.42
CA ILE A 93 -12.79 -9.31 -2.40
C ILE A 93 -13.46 -9.08 -3.75
N ASP A 94 -12.83 -9.51 -4.85
CA ASP A 94 -13.30 -9.36 -6.23
C ASP A 94 -14.48 -10.31 -6.52
N ASP A 95 -15.60 -10.00 -5.88
CA ASP A 95 -16.88 -10.69 -5.94
C ASP A 95 -17.97 -9.69 -5.51
N GLU A 96 -18.96 -9.47 -6.36
CA GLU A 96 -19.96 -8.40 -6.15
C GLU A 96 -20.72 -8.56 -4.81
N GLU A 97 -21.00 -9.80 -4.40
CA GLU A 97 -21.69 -10.04 -3.13
C GLU A 97 -20.77 -9.79 -1.93
N ILE A 98 -19.46 -10.04 -2.06
CA ILE A 98 -18.49 -9.67 -1.02
C ILE A 98 -18.39 -8.14 -0.89
N LEU A 99 -18.38 -7.43 -2.01
CA LEU A 99 -18.39 -5.96 -2.00
C LEU A 99 -19.66 -5.41 -1.34
N ASP A 100 -20.81 -6.02 -1.63
CA ASP A 100 -22.08 -5.68 -0.98
C ASP A 100 -22.08 -5.98 0.53
N LEU A 101 -21.47 -7.10 0.94
CA LEU A 101 -21.31 -7.43 2.36
C LEU A 101 -20.43 -6.42 3.09
N LEU A 102 -19.28 -6.03 2.52
CA LEU A 102 -18.39 -5.01 3.10
C LEU A 102 -19.06 -3.62 3.16
N ALA A 103 -19.80 -3.26 2.11
CA ALA A 103 -20.59 -2.03 2.08
C ALA A 103 -21.71 -2.06 3.14
N HIS A 104 -22.36 -3.22 3.34
CA HIS A 104 -23.37 -3.39 4.37
C HIS A 104 -22.79 -3.29 5.79
N GLU A 105 -21.62 -3.90 6.04
CA GLU A 105 -20.91 -3.74 7.32
C GLU A 105 -20.60 -2.26 7.59
N THR A 106 -20.15 -1.53 6.57
CA THR A 106 -19.88 -0.08 6.65
C THR A 106 -21.16 0.70 6.96
N ARG A 107 -22.27 0.41 6.26
CA ARG A 107 -23.58 1.03 6.50
C ARG A 107 -24.01 0.84 7.95
N LYS A 108 -23.91 -0.40 8.43
CA LYS A 108 -24.32 -0.78 9.78
C LYS A 108 -23.50 -0.06 10.84
N TYR A 109 -22.17 -0.04 10.68
CA TYR A 109 -21.27 0.64 11.60
C TYR A 109 -21.63 2.12 11.79
N TRP A 110 -21.85 2.85 10.69
CA TRP A 110 -22.17 4.28 10.73
C TRP A 110 -23.64 4.57 11.06
N GLY A 111 -24.57 3.71 10.61
CA GLY A 111 -25.99 3.83 10.89
C GLY A 111 -26.35 3.54 12.36
N ASP A 112 -25.64 2.60 12.99
CA ASP A 112 -25.83 2.21 14.38
C ASP A 112 -24.86 2.94 15.34
N SER A 113 -23.94 3.78 14.82
CA SER A 113 -23.02 4.54 15.65
C SER A 113 -23.79 5.47 16.57
N SER A 114 -23.60 5.30 17.89
CA SER A 114 -24.20 6.16 18.91
C SER A 114 -23.52 7.53 18.85
N SER A 115 -24.09 8.43 18.06
CA SER A 115 -23.67 9.82 18.03
C SER A 115 -23.99 10.46 19.36
N ARG A 116 -22.96 10.87 20.10
CA ARG A 116 -23.13 11.52 21.40
C ARG A 116 -23.75 12.91 21.19
N ILE A 117 -25.00 13.08 21.64
CA ILE A 117 -25.65 14.39 21.68
C ILE A 117 -25.02 15.17 22.85
N LEU A 118 -24.25 16.21 22.53
CA LEU A 118 -23.50 16.98 23.53
C LEU A 118 -24.40 17.89 24.39
N ASN A 119 -25.53 18.35 23.84
CA ASN A 119 -26.48 19.25 24.50
C ASN A 119 -27.90 18.65 24.43
N THR A 120 -28.22 17.71 25.30
CA THR A 120 -29.57 17.15 25.41
C THR A 120 -30.51 18.15 26.09
N SER A 121 -31.72 18.31 25.55
CA SER A 121 -32.78 19.09 26.19
C SER A 121 -33.30 18.37 27.44
N ASP A 122 -33.66 19.12 28.48
CA ASP A 122 -34.38 18.60 29.66
C ASP A 122 -35.85 18.28 29.34
N ASP A 123 -36.38 18.81 28.23
CA ASP A 123 -37.70 18.48 27.71
C ASP A 123 -37.66 17.11 27.00
N PRO A 124 -38.42 16.10 27.49
CA PRO A 124 -38.42 14.75 26.93
C PRO A 124 -38.88 14.69 25.46
N GLU A 125 -39.79 15.58 25.04
CA GLU A 125 -40.30 15.60 23.67
C GLU A 125 -39.23 16.14 22.71
N ILE A 126 -38.58 17.23 23.10
CA ILE A 126 -37.45 17.80 22.34
C ILE A 126 -36.29 16.82 22.30
N ALA A 127 -35.97 16.15 23.41
CA ALA A 127 -34.92 15.13 23.45
C ALA A 127 -35.21 13.97 22.49
N ALA A 128 -36.47 13.50 22.43
CA ALA A 128 -36.89 12.45 21.49
C ALA A 128 -36.77 12.90 20.02
N MET A 129 -37.19 14.13 19.70
CA MET A 129 -37.06 14.69 18.35
C MET A 129 -35.60 14.83 17.91
N VAL A 130 -34.72 15.30 18.79
CA VAL A 130 -33.28 15.42 18.49
C VAL A 130 -32.67 14.04 18.28
N GLN A 131 -33.02 13.04 19.10
CA GLN A 131 -32.53 11.68 18.93
C GLN A 131 -33.01 11.07 17.60
N GLU A 132 -34.25 11.29 17.20
CA GLU A 132 -34.76 10.83 15.91
C GLU A 132 -34.02 11.49 14.73
N ALA A 133 -33.81 12.81 14.81
CA ALA A 133 -33.07 13.55 13.78
C ALA A 133 -31.62 13.05 13.63
N VAL A 134 -30.94 12.79 14.75
CA VAL A 134 -29.59 12.21 14.77
C VAL A 134 -29.58 10.81 14.18
N ASN A 135 -30.55 9.95 14.57
CA ASN A 135 -30.65 8.60 14.02
C ASN A 135 -30.90 8.61 12.49
N ARG A 136 -31.69 9.56 12.00
CA ARG A 136 -31.93 9.75 10.56
C ARG A 136 -30.64 10.16 9.84
N SER A 137 -29.93 11.16 10.37
CA SER A 137 -28.66 11.64 9.82
C SER A 137 -27.61 10.53 9.79
N ASN A 138 -27.48 9.73 10.86
CA ASN A 138 -26.55 8.59 10.91
C ASN A 138 -26.87 7.53 9.85
N ARG A 139 -28.16 7.24 9.62
CA ARG A 139 -28.60 6.30 8.57
C ARG A 139 -28.28 6.82 7.17
N GLU A 140 -28.52 8.10 6.91
CA GLU A 140 -28.17 8.75 5.64
C GLU A 140 -26.66 8.69 5.41
N PHE A 141 -25.87 9.09 6.41
CA PHE A 141 -24.41 9.01 6.35
C PHE A 141 -23.91 7.58 6.12
N GLY A 142 -24.48 6.59 6.82
CA GLY A 142 -24.14 5.19 6.62
C GLY A 142 -24.45 4.69 5.20
N ASN A 143 -25.53 5.15 4.58
CA ASN A 143 -25.84 4.85 3.18
C ASN A 143 -24.81 5.46 2.22
N GLU A 144 -24.41 6.72 2.45
CA GLU A 144 -23.38 7.40 1.67
C GLU A 144 -22.02 6.69 1.79
N GLN A 145 -21.60 6.34 3.01
CA GLN A 145 -20.35 5.62 3.23
C GLN A 145 -20.35 4.24 2.59
N ALA A 146 -21.48 3.52 2.64
CA ALA A 146 -21.60 2.23 1.96
C ALA A 146 -21.50 2.33 0.43
N ALA A 147 -22.14 3.34 -0.16
CA ALA A 147 -22.03 3.60 -1.60
C ALA A 147 -20.60 3.97 -1.99
N LYS A 148 -19.95 4.83 -1.18
CA LYS A 148 -18.55 5.22 -1.36
C LYS A 148 -17.61 4.02 -1.26
N ALA A 149 -17.77 3.17 -0.25
CA ALA A 149 -16.97 1.95 -0.06
C ALA A 149 -17.02 1.04 -1.29
N LYS A 150 -18.22 0.80 -1.83
CA LYS A 150 -18.39 -0.03 -3.02
C LYS A 150 -17.68 0.54 -4.24
N ILE A 151 -17.88 1.84 -4.52
CA ILE A 151 -17.23 2.54 -5.64
C ILE A 151 -15.70 2.51 -5.51
N GLU A 152 -15.18 2.83 -4.33
CA GLU A 152 -13.75 2.90 -4.10
C GLU A 152 -13.08 1.52 -4.13
N LEU A 153 -13.73 0.47 -3.64
CA LEU A 153 -13.24 -0.91 -3.75
C LEU A 153 -13.22 -1.37 -5.22
N GLN A 154 -14.29 -1.15 -5.99
CA GLN A 154 -14.34 -1.47 -7.41
C GLN A 154 -13.27 -0.71 -8.22
N GLY A 155 -13.08 0.57 -7.92
CA GLY A 155 -12.01 1.39 -8.49
C GLY A 155 -10.61 0.85 -8.14
N SER A 156 -10.40 0.45 -6.88
CA SER A 156 -9.13 -0.12 -6.42
C SER A 156 -8.80 -1.46 -7.09
N ILE A 157 -9.81 -2.32 -7.30
CA ILE A 157 -9.66 -3.57 -8.07
C ILE A 157 -9.26 -3.26 -9.52
N SER A 158 -9.93 -2.31 -10.16
CA SER A 158 -9.64 -1.91 -11.54
C SER A 158 -8.23 -1.35 -11.68
N HIS A 159 -7.84 -0.38 -10.84
CA HIS A 159 -6.50 0.21 -10.85
C HIS A 159 -5.40 -0.82 -10.54
N ALA A 160 -5.65 -1.75 -9.60
CA ALA A 160 -4.70 -2.82 -9.31
C ALA A 160 -4.46 -3.71 -10.54
N ARG A 161 -5.53 -4.05 -11.28
CA ARG A 161 -5.40 -4.81 -12.54
C ARG A 161 -4.65 -4.04 -13.61
N GLU A 162 -4.83 -2.72 -13.72
CA GLU A 162 -4.06 -1.88 -14.63
C GLU A 162 -2.56 -1.92 -14.30
N ILE A 163 -2.19 -1.79 -13.02
CA ILE A 163 -0.80 -1.90 -12.57
C ILE A 163 -0.24 -3.30 -12.87
N ILE A 164 -0.97 -4.37 -12.56
CA ILE A 164 -0.58 -5.76 -12.82
C ILE A 164 -0.27 -5.99 -14.30
N ASN A 165 -1.07 -5.39 -15.19
CA ASN A 165 -0.92 -5.53 -16.63
C ASN A 165 0.05 -4.50 -17.25
N SER A 166 0.63 -3.62 -16.46
CA SER A 166 1.50 -2.55 -16.96
C SER A 166 2.87 -3.08 -17.40
N ALA A 167 3.40 -2.51 -18.49
CA ALA A 167 4.77 -2.79 -18.94
C ALA A 167 5.83 -2.41 -17.88
N ARG A 168 5.53 -1.42 -17.04
CA ARG A 168 6.41 -0.95 -15.97
C ARG A 168 6.52 -1.97 -14.84
N LEU A 169 5.41 -2.51 -14.33
CA LEU A 169 5.51 -3.56 -13.33
C LEU A 169 6.23 -4.79 -13.93
N ALA A 170 5.94 -5.12 -15.19
CA ALA A 170 6.64 -6.20 -15.88
C ALA A 170 8.16 -6.00 -15.96
N SER A 171 8.66 -4.78 -16.23
CA SER A 171 10.11 -4.50 -16.27
C SER A 171 10.76 -4.64 -14.89
N ILE A 172 10.11 -4.13 -13.83
CA ILE A 172 10.58 -4.23 -12.44
C ILE A 172 10.59 -5.70 -11.97
N MET A 173 9.53 -6.45 -12.23
CA MET A 173 9.49 -7.88 -11.89
C MET A 173 10.54 -8.68 -12.66
N ASN A 174 10.84 -8.29 -13.91
CA ASN A 174 11.86 -8.95 -14.72
C ASN A 174 13.26 -8.75 -14.15
N ILE A 175 13.64 -7.53 -13.75
CA ILE A 175 14.95 -7.30 -13.12
C ILE A 175 15.07 -8.06 -11.80
N ARG A 176 14.00 -8.12 -11.00
CA ARG A 176 13.98 -8.91 -9.75
C ARG A 176 14.24 -10.38 -10.05
N ASP A 177 13.46 -10.99 -10.93
CA ASP A 177 13.59 -12.41 -11.26
C ASP A 177 14.95 -12.73 -11.85
N LYS A 178 15.44 -11.88 -12.76
CA LYS A 178 16.66 -12.12 -13.51
C LYS A 178 17.91 -11.93 -12.68
N HIS A 179 18.00 -10.83 -11.93
CA HIS A 179 19.26 -10.36 -11.37
C HIS A 179 19.30 -10.34 -9.85
N LEU A 180 18.15 -10.29 -9.18
CA LEU A 180 18.10 -10.09 -7.71
C LEU A 180 17.74 -11.37 -6.97
N ALA A 181 16.79 -12.16 -7.49
CA ALA A 181 16.27 -13.33 -6.81
C ALA A 181 16.92 -14.66 -7.26
N HIS A 182 17.24 -14.80 -8.55
CA HIS A 182 17.56 -16.12 -9.12
C HIS A 182 18.77 -16.16 -10.07
N SER A 183 19.42 -15.03 -10.37
CA SER A 183 20.61 -14.96 -11.26
C SER A 183 20.41 -15.70 -12.60
N LEU A 184 19.29 -15.46 -13.26
CA LEU A 184 18.90 -16.15 -14.50
C LEU A 184 19.52 -15.48 -15.73
N SER A 185 19.90 -16.29 -16.73
CA SER A 185 20.24 -15.77 -18.06
C SER A 185 19.01 -15.27 -18.83
N THR A 186 17.85 -15.91 -18.61
CA THR A 186 16.58 -15.53 -19.26
C THR A 186 15.40 -15.82 -18.35
N THR A 187 14.47 -14.87 -18.21
CA THR A 187 13.26 -15.06 -17.39
C THR A 187 12.11 -15.71 -18.17
N ARG A 188 11.07 -16.13 -17.46
CA ARG A 188 9.83 -16.61 -18.10
C ARG A 188 9.11 -15.51 -18.90
N ARG A 189 9.23 -14.24 -18.49
CA ARG A 189 8.61 -13.09 -19.21
C ARG A 189 9.32 -12.85 -20.54
N GLU A 190 10.66 -12.86 -20.53
CA GLU A 190 11.48 -12.71 -21.74
C GLU A 190 11.24 -13.84 -22.77
N LYS A 191 10.95 -15.06 -22.31
CA LYS A 191 10.57 -16.17 -23.19
C LYS A 191 9.20 -16.00 -23.86
N ARG A 192 8.29 -15.21 -23.28
CA ARG A 192 6.95 -14.96 -23.81
C ARG A 192 6.90 -13.76 -24.76
N GLY A 193 7.90 -12.88 -24.68
CA GLY A 193 8.01 -11.70 -25.52
C GLY A 193 9.06 -10.73 -24.99
N PRO A 194 9.38 -9.68 -25.78
CA PRO A 194 10.33 -8.66 -25.36
C PRO A 194 9.83 -7.93 -24.10
N VAL A 195 10.71 -7.79 -23.11
CA VAL A 195 10.45 -7.01 -21.90
C VAL A 195 11.35 -5.79 -21.91
N GLN A 196 10.76 -4.61 -21.70
CA GLN A 196 11.54 -3.38 -21.62
C GLN A 196 12.45 -3.39 -20.38
N PRO A 197 13.69 -2.88 -20.48
CA PRO A 197 14.53 -2.70 -19.31
C PRO A 197 13.87 -1.76 -18.29
N MET A 198 14.02 -2.06 -17.00
CA MET A 198 13.61 -1.16 -15.93
C MET A 198 14.46 0.12 -15.98
N ARG A 199 13.81 1.27 -15.77
CA ARG A 199 14.49 2.57 -15.60
C ARG A 199 14.49 2.95 -14.12
N TYR A 200 15.51 3.70 -13.71
CA TYR A 200 15.50 4.36 -12.40
C TYR A 200 14.25 5.23 -12.25
N GLY A 201 13.57 5.13 -11.11
CA GLY A 201 12.32 5.82 -10.84
C GLY A 201 11.06 5.08 -11.32
N ASP A 202 11.19 3.96 -12.04
CA ASP A 202 10.02 3.12 -12.35
C ASP A 202 9.42 2.52 -11.05
N GLU A 203 10.26 2.13 -10.08
CA GLU A 203 9.81 1.63 -8.78
C GLU A 203 9.06 2.71 -7.99
N THR A 204 9.53 3.96 -8.03
CA THR A 204 8.86 5.11 -7.43
C THR A 204 7.43 5.27 -7.95
N GLN A 205 7.27 5.21 -9.27
CA GLN A 205 5.95 5.40 -9.90
C GLN A 205 4.98 4.26 -9.57
N ILE A 206 5.47 3.01 -9.45
CA ILE A 206 4.62 1.89 -9.00
C ILE A 206 4.26 2.05 -7.52
N LEU A 207 5.22 2.45 -6.67
CA LEU A 207 4.97 2.69 -5.25
C LEU A 207 3.90 3.78 -5.05
N GLU A 208 4.04 4.92 -5.71
CA GLU A 208 3.07 6.03 -5.65
C GLU A 208 1.69 5.62 -6.15
N ALA A 209 1.61 4.91 -7.28
CA ALA A 209 0.35 4.38 -7.80
C ALA A 209 -0.30 3.36 -6.85
N SER A 210 0.48 2.71 -5.98
CA SER A 210 -0.03 1.74 -5.01
C SER A 210 -0.67 2.39 -3.78
N ILE A 211 -0.29 3.62 -3.43
CA ILE A 211 -0.77 4.33 -2.22
C ILE A 211 -2.30 4.36 -2.14
N PRO A 212 -3.03 4.90 -3.12
CA PRO A 212 -4.49 5.01 -3.03
C PRO A 212 -5.17 3.64 -2.99
N ILE A 213 -4.55 2.60 -3.57
CA ILE A 213 -5.08 1.23 -3.52
C ILE A 213 -4.98 0.70 -2.09
N VAL A 214 -3.80 0.79 -1.46
CA VAL A 214 -3.59 0.27 -0.10
C VAL A 214 -4.43 1.03 0.92
N GLU A 215 -4.51 2.37 0.83
CA GLU A 215 -5.35 3.18 1.74
C GLU A 215 -6.83 2.78 1.65
N ARG A 216 -7.37 2.66 0.43
CA ARG A 216 -8.78 2.30 0.22
C ARG A 216 -9.07 0.87 0.66
N LEU A 217 -8.19 -0.08 0.34
CA LEU A 217 -8.34 -1.45 0.80
C LEU A 217 -8.31 -1.52 2.32
N TYR A 218 -7.38 -0.83 2.98
CA TYR A 218 -7.32 -0.81 4.44
C TYR A 218 -8.56 -0.15 5.05
N CYS A 219 -9.01 0.98 4.48
CA CYS A 219 -10.22 1.69 4.88
C CYS A 219 -11.46 0.79 4.83
N TRP A 220 -11.74 0.21 3.67
CA TRP A 220 -13.03 -0.42 3.43
C TRP A 220 -13.06 -1.92 3.72
N VAL A 221 -11.91 -2.61 3.64
CA VAL A 221 -11.85 -4.03 4.03
C VAL A 221 -11.68 -4.16 5.53
N ALA A 222 -10.75 -3.41 6.15
CA ALA A 222 -10.48 -3.52 7.58
C ALA A 222 -11.37 -2.62 8.45
N GLY A 223 -12.10 -1.67 7.85
CA GLY A 223 -12.91 -0.69 8.58
C GLY A 223 -12.06 0.33 9.35
N LYS A 224 -10.82 0.60 8.90
CA LYS A 224 -9.85 1.45 9.60
C LYS A 224 -9.26 2.50 8.68
N SER A 225 -9.26 3.75 9.11
CA SER A 225 -8.57 4.81 8.38
C SER A 225 -7.08 4.85 8.73
N PHE A 226 -6.22 5.09 7.73
CA PHE A 226 -4.80 5.32 7.91
C PHE A 226 -4.31 6.32 6.85
N SER A 227 -3.47 7.27 7.26
CA SER A 227 -2.88 8.28 6.38
C SER A 227 -1.46 7.87 6.00
N ILE A 228 -1.28 7.42 4.76
CA ILE A 228 0.05 7.08 4.25
C ILE A 228 0.89 8.35 4.05
N ALA A 229 0.26 9.47 3.71
CA ALA A 229 0.94 10.76 3.58
C ALA A 229 1.66 11.18 4.88
N ASP A 230 1.02 10.99 6.04
CA ASP A 230 1.65 11.29 7.34
C ASP A 230 2.87 10.39 7.59
N SER A 231 2.75 9.11 7.24
CA SER A 231 3.87 8.16 7.34
C SER A 231 5.03 8.53 6.43
N GLN A 232 4.76 8.94 5.18
CA GLN A 232 5.78 9.44 4.26
C GLN A 232 6.48 10.69 4.80
N LYS A 233 5.72 11.61 5.43
CA LYS A 233 6.31 12.79 6.06
C LYS A 233 7.27 12.39 7.18
N ILE A 234 6.84 11.52 8.10
CA ILE A 234 7.68 11.03 9.21
C ILE A 234 8.94 10.34 8.66
N ASN A 235 8.79 9.45 7.68
CA ASN A 235 9.92 8.72 7.09
C ASN A 235 10.91 9.67 6.39
N ARG A 236 10.42 10.71 5.72
CA ARG A 236 11.27 11.75 5.12
C ARG A 236 12.01 12.54 6.19
N ASP A 237 11.33 12.95 7.26
CA ASP A 237 11.94 13.70 8.37
C ASP A 237 13.05 12.86 9.03
N ASN A 238 12.80 11.57 9.27
CA ASN A 238 13.78 10.62 9.81
C ASN A 238 14.99 10.43 8.88
N ALA A 239 14.75 10.17 7.58
CA ALA A 239 15.81 10.02 6.60
C ALA A 239 16.65 11.30 6.47
N THR A 240 15.99 12.47 6.51
CA THR A 240 16.66 13.77 6.46
C THR A 240 17.58 13.95 7.67
N ALA A 241 17.08 13.67 8.88
CA ALA A 241 17.85 13.80 10.12
C ALA A 241 19.14 12.96 10.07
N LEU A 242 19.06 11.72 9.56
CA LEU A 242 20.23 10.86 9.41
C LEU A 242 21.16 11.35 8.30
N TRP A 243 20.68 11.44 7.06
CA TRP A 243 21.55 11.59 5.89
C TRP A 243 22.09 13.00 5.69
N THR A 244 21.39 14.02 6.21
CA THR A 244 21.89 15.40 6.20
C THR A 244 22.63 15.76 7.48
N GLY A 245 22.26 15.15 8.61
CA GLY A 245 22.84 15.43 9.93
C GLY A 245 24.12 14.65 10.23
N CYS A 246 24.34 13.49 9.61
CA CYS A 246 25.56 12.68 9.79
C CYS A 246 26.54 12.84 8.61
N LYS A 247 27.84 12.67 8.88
CA LYS A 247 28.92 12.76 7.88
C LYS A 247 29.79 11.51 7.85
N PHE A 248 30.21 11.11 6.65
CA PHE A 248 31.22 10.08 6.49
C PHE A 248 32.62 10.63 6.76
N ILE A 249 33.41 9.89 7.55
CA ILE A 249 34.83 10.15 7.74
C ILE A 249 35.58 9.02 7.05
N VAL A 250 36.27 9.34 5.95
CA VAL A 250 37.02 8.36 5.17
C VAL A 250 38.40 8.20 5.80
N ALA A 251 38.69 7.00 6.31
CA ALA A 251 40.01 6.65 6.81
C ALA A 251 41.03 6.75 5.67
N ARG A 252 42.18 7.37 5.96
CA ARG A 252 43.30 7.51 5.01
C ARG A 252 44.08 6.21 4.90
#